data_AF-A0A7V6V592-F1
#
_entry.id   AF-A0A7V6V592-F1
#
_cell.length_a   1.000
_cell.length_b   1.000
_cell.length_c   1.000
_cell.angle_alpha   90.00
_cell.angle_beta   90.00
_cell.angle_gamma   90.00
#
_symmetry.space_group_name_H-M   'P 1'
#
loop_
_entity.id
_entity.type
_entity.pdbx_description
1 polymer ?
#
loop_
_entity_poly.entity_id
_entity_poly.type
_entity_poly.pdbx_seq_one_letter_code
_entity_poly.pdbx_strand_id
1 'polypeptide(L)'
;MKTAQQVEVAGKTIALSRLEKILWPQPGYTKADLIFYYHTVAPFILPHLQDRPLVFTRYPDGIEGKYFYQKNAPEYTPAWFRSYLWKSPEGSENRLLMVEDAAGLVWCANQACIEIHPWISRIQSIECPDYIVFDLDPSPGSKFQDVVNVALQLKNMLADLGLRSYPKTSGAMGLHIYLPVEARYPYKTLREFARVIAEAICSLLPEIATVERAVSCRGNKIYVDYLQNVMGKTICAPYSIRPRPDAPVSTPLEWKEVKDVQPDRSTIKTILERLQNKGDLFAAVLDDRQSLDRWIKVKSPLL
;
A
#
# COMPACT_ATOMS: atom_id res chain seq x y z
N MET A 1 -14.04 28.92 19.91
CA MET A 1 -12.89 28.33 19.18
C MET A 1 -12.45 27.08 19.94
N LYS A 2 -12.48 25.88 19.34
CA LYS A 2 -11.90 24.70 20.01
C LYS A 2 -10.36 24.86 19.99
N THR A 3 -9.76 25.03 21.17
CA THR A 3 -8.33 25.23 21.36
C THR A 3 -7.55 24.05 20.78
N ALA A 4 -6.48 24.31 20.03
CA ALA A 4 -5.59 23.26 19.57
C ALA A 4 -4.81 22.71 20.77
N GLN A 5 -4.81 21.39 20.96
CA GLN A 5 -4.06 20.73 22.02
C GLN A 5 -2.65 20.42 21.50
N GLN A 6 -1.62 20.92 22.17
CA GLN A 6 -0.25 20.54 21.87
C GLN A 6 0.07 19.21 22.54
N VAL A 7 0.66 18.29 21.77
CA VAL A 7 1.16 17.00 22.26
C VAL A 7 2.61 16.82 21.82
N GLU A 8 3.38 16.07 22.60
CA GLU A 8 4.73 15.66 22.24
C GLU A 8 4.70 14.20 21.80
N VAL A 9 5.19 13.91 20.59
CA VAL A 9 5.31 12.56 20.03
C VAL A 9 6.70 12.44 19.44
N ALA A 10 7.45 11.39 19.78
CA ALA A 10 8.81 11.17 19.26
C ALA A 10 9.72 12.43 19.31
N GLY A 11 9.65 13.19 20.42
CA GLY A 11 10.41 14.43 20.63
C GLY A 11 9.98 15.63 19.77
N LYS A 12 8.80 15.57 19.15
CA LYS A 12 8.25 16.62 18.28
C LYS A 12 6.90 17.10 18.79
N THR A 13 6.72 18.42 18.85
CA THR A 13 5.45 19.05 19.25
C THR A 13 4.48 19.13 18.07
N ILE A 14 3.26 18.64 18.26
CA ILE A 14 2.19 18.66 17.26
C ILE A 14 0.95 19.33 17.85
N ALA A 15 0.39 20.31 17.14
CA ALA A 15 -0.89 20.92 17.48
C ALA A 15 -2.05 20.09 16.89
N LEU A 16 -2.72 19.32 17.73
CA LEU A 16 -3.92 18.57 17.37
C LEU A 16 -5.14 19.48 17.40
N SER A 17 -6.05 19.29 16.44
CA SER A 17 -7.26 20.10 16.32
C SER A 17 -8.47 19.21 16.02
N ARG A 18 -9.70 19.67 16.28
CA ARG A 18 -10.94 19.01 15.82
C ARG A 18 -10.97 17.49 16.08
N LEU A 19 -10.53 17.05 17.25
CA LEU A 19 -10.35 15.63 17.59
C LEU A 19 -11.66 14.83 17.52
N GLU A 20 -12.75 15.41 17.99
CA GLU A 20 -14.10 14.84 17.96
C GLU A 20 -14.75 14.83 16.56
N LYS A 21 -14.06 15.32 15.52
CA LYS A 21 -14.64 15.32 14.18
C LYS A 21 -14.84 13.88 13.73
N ILE A 22 -16.09 13.52 13.42
CA ILE A 22 -16.45 12.22 12.86
C ILE A 22 -15.87 12.12 11.45
N LEU A 23 -15.08 11.08 11.20
CA LEU A 23 -14.55 10.73 9.88
C LEU A 23 -15.26 9.51 9.28
N TRP A 24 -15.79 8.62 10.12
CA TRP A 24 -16.67 7.51 9.74
C TRP A 24 -18.01 7.63 10.46
N PRO A 25 -19.09 8.06 9.79
CA PRO A 25 -20.41 8.23 10.42
C PRO A 25 -20.95 6.96 11.08
N GLN A 26 -20.71 5.81 10.45
CA GLN A 26 -20.95 4.49 11.02
C GLN A 26 -19.62 3.71 10.95
N PRO A 27 -19.06 3.28 12.10
CA PRO A 27 -19.67 3.22 13.45
C PRO A 27 -19.48 4.47 14.32
N GLY A 28 -19.02 5.61 13.77
CA GLY A 28 -18.81 6.85 14.52
C GLY A 28 -17.34 7.18 14.83
N TYR A 29 -16.38 6.61 14.09
CA TYR A 29 -14.96 6.89 14.33
C TYR A 29 -14.62 8.34 14.05
N THR A 30 -13.87 8.90 14.99
CA THR A 30 -13.43 10.29 15.01
C THR A 30 -12.02 10.45 14.47
N LYS A 31 -11.58 11.70 14.31
CA LYS A 31 -10.19 12.00 13.99
C LYS A 31 -9.24 11.60 15.12
N ALA A 32 -9.69 11.62 16.37
CA ALA A 32 -8.90 11.11 17.49
C ALA A 32 -8.61 9.61 17.33
N ASP A 33 -9.61 8.81 16.91
CA ASP A 33 -9.43 7.38 16.66
C ASP A 33 -8.42 7.11 15.54
N LEU A 34 -8.49 7.90 14.45
CA LEU A 34 -7.52 7.84 13.36
C LEU A 34 -6.09 8.14 13.81
N ILE A 35 -5.91 9.20 14.62
CA ILE A 35 -4.61 9.58 15.17
C ILE A 35 -4.09 8.49 16.11
N PHE A 36 -4.94 8.02 17.02
CA PHE A 36 -4.60 6.97 17.98
C PHE A 36 -4.19 5.68 17.27
N TYR A 37 -4.94 5.27 16.24
CA TYR A 37 -4.60 4.12 15.42
C TYR A 37 -3.19 4.23 14.84
N TYR A 38 -2.91 5.31 14.09
CA TYR A 38 -1.63 5.47 13.41
C TYR A 38 -0.46 5.63 14.38
N HIS A 39 -0.69 6.24 15.54
CA HIS A 39 0.30 6.25 16.63
C HIS A 39 0.59 4.82 17.13
N THR A 40 -0.46 4.02 17.36
CA THR A 40 -0.35 2.66 17.91
C THR A 40 0.31 1.69 16.94
N VAL A 41 -0.02 1.76 15.64
CA VAL A 41 0.57 0.88 14.63
C VAL A 41 1.94 1.37 14.13
N ALA A 42 2.46 2.50 14.63
CA ALA A 42 3.72 3.09 14.18
C ALA A 42 4.89 2.08 14.13
N PRO A 43 5.13 1.23 15.16
CA PRO A 43 6.22 0.26 15.11
C PRO A 43 6.11 -0.76 13.96
N PHE A 44 4.90 -1.02 13.47
CA PHE A 44 4.63 -1.99 12.41
C PHE A 44 4.59 -1.35 11.02
N ILE A 45 3.99 -0.16 10.88
CA ILE A 45 3.85 0.50 9.57
C ILE A 45 5.12 1.24 9.14
N LEU A 46 5.87 1.85 10.06
CA LEU A 46 7.03 2.68 9.74
C LEU A 46 8.13 1.95 8.94
N PRO A 47 8.49 0.70 9.27
CA PRO A 47 9.46 -0.05 8.46
C PRO A 47 9.07 -0.16 6.97
N HIS A 48 7.77 -0.22 6.67
CA HIS A 48 7.25 -0.27 5.30
C HIS A 48 7.19 1.09 4.59
N LEU A 49 7.32 2.19 5.33
CA LEU A 49 7.33 3.56 4.79
C LEU A 49 8.74 4.16 4.70
N GLN A 50 9.72 3.54 5.37
CA GLN A 50 11.07 4.06 5.51
C GLN A 50 11.72 4.37 4.16
N ASP A 51 12.24 5.60 4.02
CA ASP A 51 12.92 6.11 2.83
C ASP A 51 12.09 6.08 1.54
N ARG A 52 10.76 5.92 1.64
CA ARG A 52 9.85 5.92 0.49
C ARG A 52 9.17 7.27 0.36
N PRO A 53 9.18 7.89 -0.83
CA PRO A 53 8.27 8.98 -1.13
C PRO A 53 6.82 8.52 -0.97
N LEU A 54 5.99 9.34 -0.32
CA LEU A 54 4.60 9.01 -0.01
C LEU A 54 3.62 9.90 -0.77
N VAL A 55 2.53 9.30 -1.20
CA VAL A 55 1.31 9.99 -1.63
C VAL A 55 0.23 9.69 -0.60
N PHE A 56 -0.61 10.68 -0.31
CA PHE A 56 -1.68 10.55 0.69
C PHE A 56 -3.04 10.76 0.05
N THR A 57 -4.05 10.08 0.57
CA THR A 57 -5.45 10.44 0.30
C THR A 57 -6.05 11.02 1.58
N ARG A 58 -6.52 12.26 1.47
CA ARG A 58 -7.07 13.01 2.61
C ARG A 58 -8.58 13.15 2.49
N TYR A 59 -9.25 13.01 3.62
CA TYR A 59 -10.71 13.09 3.78
C TYR A 59 -11.04 14.13 4.85
N PRO A 60 -10.84 15.43 4.57
CA PRO A 60 -10.99 16.48 5.57
C PRO A 60 -12.33 16.44 6.28
N ASP A 61 -13.39 16.04 5.58
CA ASP A 61 -14.78 15.96 6.03
C ASP A 61 -15.31 14.53 6.24
N GLY A 62 -14.40 13.55 6.36
CA GLY A 62 -14.76 12.15 6.53
C GLY A 62 -15.01 11.42 5.20
N ILE A 63 -15.30 10.11 5.29
CA ILE A 63 -15.35 9.21 4.12
C ILE A 63 -16.52 9.47 3.16
N GLU A 64 -17.58 10.15 3.63
CA GLU A 64 -18.72 10.57 2.81
C GLU A 64 -18.53 11.96 2.19
N GLY A 65 -17.48 12.68 2.62
CA GLY A 65 -17.12 14.00 2.11
C GLY A 65 -16.24 13.97 0.87
N LYS A 66 -15.80 15.15 0.42
CA LYS A 66 -14.79 15.27 -0.64
C LYS A 66 -13.44 14.77 -0.14
N TYR A 67 -12.71 14.12 -1.04
CA TYR A 67 -11.34 13.68 -0.80
C TYR A 67 -10.41 14.20 -1.90
N PHE A 68 -9.11 14.20 -1.61
CA PHE A 68 -8.10 14.56 -2.59
C PHE A 68 -6.81 13.76 -2.40
N TYR A 69 -6.12 13.55 -3.51
CA TYR A 69 -4.77 12.99 -3.53
C TYR A 69 -3.75 14.11 -3.32
N GLN A 70 -2.84 13.91 -2.38
CA GLN A 70 -1.76 14.83 -2.08
C GLN A 70 -0.43 14.19 -2.46
N LYS A 71 0.17 14.66 -3.55
CA LYS A 71 1.58 14.39 -3.90
C LYS A 71 2.47 15.46 -3.28
N ASN A 72 2.22 16.73 -3.61
CA ASN A 72 3.03 17.83 -3.15
C ASN A 72 2.77 18.16 -1.67
N ALA A 73 3.84 18.33 -0.90
CA ALA A 73 3.82 18.71 0.49
C ALA A 73 3.26 20.14 0.66
N PRO A 74 2.27 20.34 1.56
CA PRO A 74 1.72 21.67 1.84
C PRO A 74 2.78 22.63 2.39
N GLU A 75 2.57 23.94 2.21
CA GLU A 75 3.47 24.97 2.72
C GLU A 75 3.60 24.94 4.25
N TYR A 76 2.52 24.61 4.96
CA TYR A 76 2.48 24.46 6.42
C TYR A 76 3.11 23.16 6.94
N THR A 77 3.79 22.38 6.08
CA THR A 77 4.51 21.18 6.53
C THR A 77 5.59 21.57 7.55
N PRO A 78 5.66 20.93 8.72
CA PRO A 78 6.68 21.24 9.73
C PRO A 78 8.10 21.09 9.19
N ALA A 79 9.03 21.93 9.65
CA ALA A 79 10.42 21.95 9.19
C ALA A 79 11.18 20.63 9.46
N TRP A 80 10.78 19.88 10.49
CA TRP A 80 11.36 18.57 10.81
C TRP A 80 10.89 17.45 9.89
N PHE A 81 9.88 17.69 9.03
CA PHE A 81 9.33 16.67 8.15
C PHE A 81 10.18 16.54 6.89
N ARG A 82 10.82 15.38 6.71
CA ARG A 82 11.66 15.12 5.54
C ARG A 82 10.80 15.02 4.28
N SER A 83 11.37 15.47 3.16
CA SER A 83 10.72 15.37 1.85
C SER A 83 11.72 15.10 0.74
N TYR A 84 11.26 14.48 -0.34
CA TYR A 84 12.00 14.20 -1.56
C TYR A 84 11.45 15.06 -2.70
N LEU A 85 12.30 15.83 -3.36
CA LEU A 85 11.91 16.61 -4.53
C LEU A 85 11.99 15.72 -5.77
N TRP A 86 10.83 15.34 -6.30
CA TRP A 86 10.73 14.55 -7.52
C TRP A 86 10.36 15.43 -8.70
N LYS A 87 11.10 15.30 -9.80
CA LYS A 87 10.76 15.89 -11.09
C LYS A 87 10.24 14.80 -12.01
N SER A 88 9.01 14.93 -12.47
CA SER A 88 8.43 13.99 -13.42
C SER A 88 9.09 14.16 -14.80
N PRO A 89 9.10 13.13 -15.65
CA PRO A 89 9.59 13.24 -17.03
C PRO A 89 8.91 14.35 -17.84
N GLU A 90 7.66 14.69 -17.49
CA GLU A 90 6.85 15.73 -18.12
C GLU A 90 7.12 17.14 -17.55
N GLY A 91 8.10 17.28 -16.65
CA GLY A 91 8.54 18.56 -16.11
C GLY A 91 7.78 19.06 -14.87
N SER A 92 6.87 18.25 -14.31
CA SER A 92 6.20 18.61 -13.06
C SER A 92 7.11 18.36 -11.85
N GLU A 93 7.15 19.28 -10.89
CA GLU A 93 7.91 19.10 -9.65
C GLU A 93 6.97 18.85 -8.47
N ASN A 94 7.26 17.80 -7.69
CA ASN A 94 6.50 17.46 -6.49
C ASN A 94 7.46 17.26 -5.32
N ARG A 95 7.23 17.97 -4.22
CA ARG A 95 7.89 17.73 -2.94
C ARG A 95 7.12 16.64 -2.20
N LEU A 96 7.53 15.39 -2.34
CA LEU A 96 6.88 14.22 -1.74
C LEU A 96 7.32 14.08 -0.28
N LEU A 97 6.40 13.90 0.67
CA LEU A 97 6.77 13.70 2.07
C LEU A 97 7.30 12.29 2.31
N MET A 98 8.18 12.16 3.30
CA MET A 98 8.63 10.87 3.83
C MET A 98 8.32 10.83 5.33
N VAL A 99 7.58 9.82 5.77
CA VAL A 99 7.20 9.64 7.18
C VAL A 99 8.18 8.68 7.83
N GLU A 100 9.00 9.20 8.76
CA GLU A 100 10.11 8.45 9.37
C GLU A 100 9.86 8.04 10.82
N ASP A 101 8.82 8.58 11.45
CA ASP A 101 8.50 8.32 12.85
C ASP A 101 6.99 8.46 13.17
N ALA A 102 6.65 8.14 14.42
CA ALA A 102 5.28 8.22 14.91
C ALA A 102 4.71 9.65 14.88
N ALA A 103 5.55 10.68 15.00
CA ALA A 103 5.10 12.07 14.92
C ALA A 103 4.67 12.44 13.49
N GLY A 104 5.39 11.96 12.48
CA GLY A 104 5.01 12.12 11.08
C GLY A 104 3.65 11.47 10.78
N LEU A 105 3.42 10.26 11.30
CA LEU A 105 2.13 9.57 11.19
C LEU A 105 0.99 10.34 11.87
N VAL A 106 1.20 10.76 13.12
CA VAL A 106 0.22 11.55 13.90
C VAL A 106 -0.11 12.87 13.19
N TRP A 107 0.91 13.56 12.66
CA TRP A 107 0.69 14.79 11.90
C TRP A 107 -0.12 14.54 10.63
N CYS A 108 0.20 13.49 9.86
CA CYS A 108 -0.56 13.11 8.66
C CYS A 108 -2.02 12.80 9.01
N ALA A 109 -2.27 12.03 10.06
CA ALA A 109 -3.60 11.67 10.55
C ALA A 109 -4.39 12.90 11.04
N ASN A 110 -3.74 13.84 11.73
CA ASN A 110 -4.37 15.09 12.19
C ASN A 110 -4.84 15.98 11.01
N GLN A 111 -4.21 15.82 9.86
CA GLN A 111 -4.59 16.43 8.59
C GLN A 111 -5.58 15.55 7.79
N ALA A 112 -6.28 14.63 8.47
CA ALA A 112 -7.27 13.70 7.94
C ALA A 112 -6.76 12.81 6.79
N CYS A 113 -5.48 12.44 6.81
CA CYS A 113 -4.95 11.39 5.94
C CYS A 113 -5.48 10.03 6.41
N ILE A 114 -6.35 9.43 5.60
CA ILE A 114 -6.85 8.09 5.86
C ILE A 114 -5.94 7.06 5.19
N GLU A 115 -5.55 7.30 3.94
CA GLU A 115 -4.72 6.36 3.17
C GLU A 115 -3.29 6.89 2.98
N ILE A 116 -2.31 6.01 3.21
CA ILE A 116 -0.89 6.24 2.97
C ILE A 116 -0.45 5.32 1.83
N HIS A 117 0.15 5.90 0.79
CA HIS A 117 0.55 5.19 -0.42
C HIS A 117 2.04 5.39 -0.69
N PRO A 118 2.91 4.48 -0.22
CA PRO A 118 4.33 4.53 -0.52
C PRO A 118 4.60 4.21 -1.98
N TRP A 119 5.66 4.82 -2.50
CA TRP A 119 6.33 4.34 -3.69
C TRP A 119 6.92 2.95 -3.46
N ILE A 120 6.99 2.15 -4.51
CA ILE A 120 7.56 0.80 -4.43
C ILE A 120 9.10 0.80 -4.48
N SER A 121 9.73 1.96 -4.64
CA SER A 121 11.17 2.18 -4.51
C SER A 121 11.50 3.10 -3.34
N ARG A 122 12.75 3.03 -2.88
CA ARG A 122 13.31 3.96 -1.88
C ARG A 122 14.15 5.03 -2.57
N ILE A 123 14.36 6.16 -1.92
CA ILE A 123 15.13 7.28 -2.49
C ILE A 123 16.58 6.91 -2.87
N GLN A 124 17.18 5.90 -2.23
CA GLN A 124 18.53 5.42 -2.55
C GLN A 124 18.60 4.63 -3.85
N SER A 125 17.47 4.07 -4.28
CA SER A 125 17.33 3.27 -5.50
C SER A 125 16.05 3.65 -6.23
N ILE A 126 15.82 4.95 -6.42
CA ILE A 126 14.50 5.48 -6.80
C ILE A 126 13.98 4.91 -8.13
N GLU A 127 14.86 4.51 -9.04
CA GLU A 127 14.53 3.93 -10.35
C GLU A 127 14.46 2.39 -10.34
N CYS A 128 14.89 1.76 -9.23
CA CYS A 128 14.99 0.31 -9.05
C CYS A 128 14.24 -0.09 -7.77
N PRO A 129 12.95 -0.48 -7.87
CA PRO A 129 12.17 -0.83 -6.70
C PRO A 129 12.64 -2.13 -6.05
N ASP A 130 12.31 -2.31 -4.77
CA ASP A 130 12.74 -3.45 -3.95
C ASP A 130 11.65 -4.53 -3.80
N TYR A 131 10.55 -4.39 -4.53
CA TYR A 131 9.54 -5.44 -4.70
C TYR A 131 8.72 -5.25 -5.99
N ILE A 132 8.20 -6.35 -6.51
CA ILE A 132 7.11 -6.40 -7.48
C ILE A 132 5.79 -6.54 -6.73
N VAL A 133 4.74 -5.90 -7.22
CA VAL A 133 3.37 -6.07 -6.72
C VAL A 133 2.48 -6.60 -7.83
N PHE A 134 1.71 -7.65 -7.51
CA PHE A 134 0.53 -8.03 -8.27
C PHE A 134 -0.71 -7.60 -7.48
N ASP A 135 -1.52 -6.73 -8.08
CA ASP A 135 -2.74 -6.22 -7.46
C ASP A 135 -3.95 -6.92 -8.10
N LEU A 136 -4.64 -7.73 -7.29
CA LEU A 136 -5.73 -8.59 -7.72
C LEU A 136 -7.06 -7.90 -7.42
N ASP A 137 -7.58 -7.24 -8.44
CA ASP A 137 -8.76 -6.39 -8.35
C ASP A 137 -9.99 -7.07 -8.95
N PRO A 138 -11.05 -7.37 -8.17
CA PRO A 138 -12.28 -7.88 -8.73
C PRO A 138 -13.00 -6.83 -9.57
N SER A 139 -13.41 -7.21 -10.78
CA SER A 139 -14.34 -6.42 -11.58
C SER A 139 -15.77 -6.50 -11.00
N PRO A 140 -16.67 -5.55 -11.32
CA PRO A 140 -18.07 -5.64 -10.91
C PRO A 140 -18.70 -7.01 -11.27
N GLY A 141 -19.35 -7.65 -10.30
CA GLY A 141 -19.97 -8.97 -10.48
C GLY A 141 -19.03 -10.18 -10.30
N SER A 142 -17.74 -9.96 -10.05
CA SER A 142 -16.80 -11.05 -9.70
C SER A 142 -17.10 -11.60 -8.30
N LYS A 143 -16.72 -12.85 -8.03
CA LYS A 143 -16.77 -13.42 -6.68
C LYS A 143 -15.44 -13.19 -5.98
N PHE A 144 -15.46 -12.88 -4.69
CA PHE A 144 -14.21 -12.76 -3.92
C PHE A 144 -13.41 -14.07 -3.90
N GLN A 145 -14.09 -15.21 -3.97
CA GLN A 145 -13.44 -16.52 -4.10
C GLN A 145 -12.57 -16.62 -5.36
N ASP A 146 -12.90 -15.92 -6.44
CA ASP A 146 -12.08 -15.90 -7.65
C ASP A 146 -10.76 -15.14 -7.40
N VAL A 147 -10.78 -14.06 -6.59
CA VAL A 147 -9.56 -13.36 -6.14
C VAL A 147 -8.65 -14.32 -5.37
N VAL A 148 -9.23 -15.10 -4.46
CA VAL A 148 -8.51 -16.12 -3.68
C VAL A 148 -7.90 -17.19 -4.59
N ASN A 149 -8.67 -17.71 -5.55
CA ASN A 149 -8.21 -18.74 -6.48
C ASN A 149 -7.04 -18.22 -7.34
N VAL A 150 -7.15 -16.99 -7.86
CA VAL A 150 -6.07 -16.33 -8.62
C VAL A 150 -4.84 -16.10 -7.75
N ALA A 151 -5.01 -15.66 -6.50
CA ALA A 151 -3.89 -15.46 -5.56
C ALA A 151 -3.14 -16.75 -5.26
N LEU A 152 -3.85 -17.86 -5.03
CA LEU A 152 -3.24 -19.16 -4.76
C LEU A 152 -2.52 -19.73 -6.00
N GLN A 153 -3.09 -19.54 -7.19
CA GLN A 153 -2.43 -19.94 -8.44
C GLN A 153 -1.15 -19.12 -8.68
N LEU A 154 -1.20 -17.81 -8.41
CA LEU A 154 -0.03 -16.94 -8.49
C LEU A 154 1.06 -17.35 -7.49
N LYS A 155 0.68 -17.67 -6.25
CA LYS A 155 1.60 -18.20 -5.24
C LYS A 155 2.32 -19.45 -5.74
N ASN A 156 1.56 -20.43 -6.25
CA ASN A 156 2.12 -21.70 -6.70
C ASN A 156 3.06 -21.51 -7.88
N MET A 157 2.66 -20.70 -8.87
CA MET A 157 3.52 -20.38 -10.02
C MET A 157 4.83 -19.71 -9.59
N LEU A 158 4.78 -18.74 -8.67
CA LEU A 158 6.00 -18.11 -8.16
C LEU A 158 6.87 -19.12 -7.39
N ALA A 159 6.26 -19.98 -6.58
CA ALA A 159 6.98 -21.02 -5.84
C ALA A 159 7.67 -22.03 -6.77
N ASP A 160 7.04 -22.42 -7.88
CA ASP A 160 7.63 -23.30 -8.90
C ASP A 160 8.85 -22.66 -9.59
N LEU A 161 8.88 -21.33 -9.66
CA LEU A 161 10.04 -20.55 -10.12
C LEU A 161 11.11 -20.36 -9.03
N GLY A 162 10.88 -20.88 -7.82
CA GLY A 162 11.74 -20.70 -6.64
C GLY A 162 11.61 -19.33 -5.98
N LEU A 163 10.55 -18.59 -6.28
CA LEU A 163 10.30 -17.23 -5.79
C LEU A 163 9.27 -17.22 -4.66
N ARG A 164 9.59 -16.53 -3.58
CA ARG A 164 8.76 -16.33 -2.40
C ARG A 164 7.96 -15.04 -2.54
N SER A 165 6.68 -15.10 -2.22
CA SER A 165 5.78 -13.95 -2.24
C SER A 165 4.98 -13.84 -0.95
N TYR A 166 4.38 -12.67 -0.69
CA TYR A 166 3.75 -12.32 0.57
C TYR A 166 2.39 -11.65 0.31
N PRO A 167 1.28 -12.20 0.83
CA PRO A 167 -0.05 -11.68 0.58
C PRO A 167 -0.48 -10.66 1.64
N LYS A 168 -1.29 -9.69 1.23
CA LYS A 168 -2.08 -8.86 2.13
C LYS A 168 -3.46 -8.56 1.54
N THR A 169 -4.45 -8.34 2.38
CA THR A 169 -5.69 -7.71 1.92
C THR A 169 -5.40 -6.29 1.46
N SER A 170 -6.14 -5.80 0.47
CA SER A 170 -6.08 -4.38 0.12
C SER A 170 -6.80 -3.52 1.17
N GLY A 171 -7.66 -4.11 2.01
CA GLY A 171 -8.63 -3.41 2.86
C GLY A 171 -9.84 -2.88 2.08
N ALA A 172 -9.90 -3.20 0.78
CA ALA A 172 -11.08 -3.07 -0.06
C ALA A 172 -11.48 -4.48 -0.53
N MET A 173 -11.77 -4.71 -1.81
CA MET A 173 -12.28 -6.01 -2.30
C MET A 173 -11.20 -6.91 -2.90
N GLY A 174 -9.92 -6.51 -2.86
CA GLY A 174 -8.81 -7.18 -3.56
C GLY A 174 -7.73 -7.72 -2.63
N LEU A 175 -6.75 -8.40 -3.23
CA LEU A 175 -5.53 -8.88 -2.57
C LEU A 175 -4.30 -8.30 -3.28
N HIS A 176 -3.28 -7.92 -2.52
CA HIS A 176 -1.99 -7.56 -3.10
C HIS A 176 -0.97 -8.66 -2.76
N ILE A 177 -0.25 -9.13 -3.78
CA ILE A 177 0.81 -10.13 -3.63
C ILE A 177 2.14 -9.45 -3.91
N TYR A 178 3.01 -9.41 -2.90
CA TYR A 178 4.32 -8.77 -2.98
C TYR A 178 5.38 -9.84 -3.23
N LEU A 179 6.28 -9.58 -4.17
CA LEU A 179 7.45 -10.38 -4.46
C LEU A 179 8.68 -9.50 -4.22
N PRO A 180 9.37 -9.62 -3.06
CA PRO A 180 10.53 -8.81 -2.76
C PRO A 180 11.71 -9.19 -3.66
N VAL A 181 12.40 -8.17 -4.18
CA VAL A 181 13.49 -8.34 -5.14
C VAL A 181 14.67 -7.45 -4.76
N GLU A 182 15.84 -7.76 -5.29
CA GLU A 182 17.00 -6.87 -5.15
C GLU A 182 16.74 -5.54 -5.87
N ALA A 183 17.04 -4.43 -5.19
CA ALA A 183 16.81 -3.06 -5.66
C ALA A 183 17.79 -2.59 -6.75
N ARG A 184 18.00 -3.45 -7.77
CA ARG A 184 18.91 -3.22 -8.91
C ARG A 184 18.25 -3.36 -10.27
N TYR A 185 17.00 -3.81 -10.30
CA TYR A 185 16.24 -4.00 -11.53
C TYR A 185 15.39 -2.75 -11.82
N PRO A 186 15.53 -2.12 -13.00
CA PRO A 186 14.72 -0.97 -13.35
C PRO A 186 13.21 -1.30 -13.39
N TYR A 187 12.36 -0.31 -13.08
CA TYR A 187 10.90 -0.45 -13.16
C TYR A 187 10.38 -1.15 -14.42
N LYS A 188 10.88 -0.74 -15.60
CA LYS A 188 10.46 -1.31 -16.88
C LYS A 188 10.68 -2.82 -16.94
N THR A 189 11.81 -3.27 -16.41
CA THR A 189 12.23 -4.67 -16.40
C THR A 189 11.37 -5.50 -15.45
N LEU A 190 11.13 -5.00 -14.24
CA LEU A 190 10.27 -5.68 -13.26
C LEU A 190 8.81 -5.71 -13.69
N ARG A 191 8.31 -4.64 -14.31
CA ARG A 191 6.97 -4.59 -14.90
C ARG A 191 6.78 -5.62 -16.00
N GLU A 192 7.79 -5.80 -16.85
CA GLU A 192 7.74 -6.79 -17.92
C GLU A 192 7.72 -8.22 -17.38
N PHE A 193 8.55 -8.50 -16.38
CA PHE A 193 8.49 -9.78 -15.66
C PHE A 193 7.11 -10.02 -15.04
N ALA A 194 6.54 -9.01 -14.35
CA ALA A 194 5.20 -9.08 -13.78
C ALA A 194 4.11 -9.29 -14.84
N ARG A 195 4.22 -8.64 -16.01
CA ARG A 195 3.30 -8.82 -17.14
C ARG A 195 3.26 -10.27 -17.62
N VAL A 196 4.43 -10.87 -17.85
CA VAL A 196 4.53 -12.26 -18.33
C VAL A 196 3.88 -13.24 -17.34
N ILE A 197 4.12 -13.05 -16.04
CA ILE A 197 3.48 -13.85 -14.99
C ILE A 197 1.96 -13.64 -14.98
N ALA A 198 1.49 -12.39 -15.05
CA ALA A 198 0.06 -12.08 -15.06
C ALA A 198 -0.67 -12.68 -16.27
N GLU A 199 -0.06 -12.64 -17.46
CA GLU A 199 -0.59 -13.25 -18.69
C GLU A 199 -0.61 -14.78 -18.62
N ALA A 200 0.42 -15.40 -18.03
CA ALA A 200 0.44 -16.83 -17.78
C ALA A 200 -0.71 -17.25 -16.84
N ILE A 201 -0.97 -16.48 -15.78
CA ILE A 201 -2.11 -16.70 -14.88
C ILE A 201 -3.43 -16.60 -15.64
N CYS A 202 -3.59 -15.60 -16.52
CA CYS A 202 -4.80 -15.47 -17.33
C CYS A 202 -4.98 -16.61 -18.32
N SER A 203 -3.89 -17.21 -18.81
CA SER A 203 -3.95 -18.39 -19.69
C SER A 203 -4.32 -19.67 -18.93
N LEU A 204 -3.91 -19.78 -17.66
CA LEU A 204 -4.28 -20.91 -16.80
C LEU A 204 -5.72 -20.80 -16.26
N LEU A 205 -6.20 -19.57 -16.02
CA LEU A 205 -7.51 -19.28 -15.44
C LEU A 205 -8.33 -18.33 -16.34
N PRO A 206 -8.55 -18.66 -17.62
CA PRO A 206 -9.14 -17.73 -18.60
C PRO A 206 -10.58 -17.33 -18.25
N GLU A 207 -11.30 -18.15 -17.51
CA GLU A 207 -12.68 -17.88 -17.11
C GLU A 207 -12.79 -16.83 -16.00
N ILE A 208 -11.75 -16.66 -15.17
CA ILE A 208 -11.81 -15.83 -13.97
C ILE A 208 -10.73 -14.76 -13.87
N ALA A 209 -9.72 -14.75 -14.74
CA ALA A 209 -8.62 -13.77 -14.70
C ALA A 209 -8.45 -13.03 -16.02
N THR A 210 -8.02 -11.77 -15.94
CA THR A 210 -7.71 -10.94 -17.11
C THR A 210 -6.61 -9.90 -16.81
N VAL A 211 -5.82 -9.54 -17.84
CA VAL A 211 -4.92 -8.39 -17.83
C VAL A 211 -5.50 -7.20 -18.62
N GLU A 212 -6.74 -7.31 -19.09
CA GLU A 212 -7.39 -6.25 -19.86
C GLU A 212 -7.63 -5.02 -19.01
N ARG A 213 -7.17 -3.86 -19.49
CA ARG A 213 -7.22 -2.60 -18.75
C ARG A 213 -8.59 -1.96 -18.80
N ALA A 214 -9.27 -2.03 -19.94
CA ALA A 214 -10.59 -1.43 -20.09
C ALA A 214 -11.63 -2.20 -19.27
N VAL A 215 -12.22 -1.56 -18.25
CA VAL A 215 -13.20 -2.21 -17.36
C VAL A 215 -14.36 -2.82 -18.16
N SER A 216 -14.79 -2.16 -19.23
CA SER A 216 -15.83 -2.65 -20.16
C SER A 216 -15.49 -3.99 -20.83
N CYS A 217 -14.22 -4.34 -20.92
CA CYS A 217 -13.73 -5.55 -21.58
C CYS A 217 -13.32 -6.66 -20.60
N ARG A 218 -13.41 -6.42 -19.28
CA ARG A 218 -13.04 -7.40 -18.25
C ARG A 218 -14.15 -8.41 -17.94
N GLY A 219 -15.40 -8.06 -18.21
CA GLY A 219 -16.55 -8.83 -17.71
C GLY A 219 -16.53 -8.91 -16.17
N ASN A 220 -16.77 -10.10 -15.63
CA ASN A 220 -16.75 -10.42 -14.21
C ASN A 220 -15.44 -11.09 -13.76
N LYS A 221 -14.33 -10.84 -14.48
CA LYS A 221 -13.02 -11.44 -14.18
C LYS A 221 -12.21 -10.58 -13.21
N ILE A 222 -11.29 -11.23 -12.52
CA ILE A 222 -10.28 -10.59 -11.67
C ILE A 222 -9.22 -9.96 -12.57
N TYR A 223 -9.03 -8.66 -12.42
CA TYR A 223 -7.94 -7.94 -13.06
C TYR A 223 -6.64 -8.23 -12.31
N VAL A 224 -5.68 -8.85 -13.00
CA VAL A 224 -4.33 -9.10 -12.47
C VAL A 224 -3.46 -7.90 -12.84
N ASP A 225 -3.50 -6.86 -12.02
CA ASP A 225 -2.83 -5.60 -12.31
C ASP A 225 -1.32 -5.68 -12.05
N TYR A 226 -0.56 -5.76 -13.14
CA TYR A 226 0.90 -5.64 -13.11
C TYR A 226 1.38 -4.19 -13.29
N LEU A 227 0.50 -3.24 -13.60
CA LEU A 227 0.85 -1.84 -13.86
C LEU A 227 1.06 -1.00 -12.60
N GLN A 228 0.86 -1.58 -11.42
CA GLN A 228 1.33 -0.98 -10.17
C GLN A 228 2.87 -0.85 -10.13
N ASN A 229 3.57 -1.63 -10.96
CA ASN A 229 5.04 -1.62 -11.11
C ASN A 229 5.54 -0.52 -12.06
N VAL A 230 5.04 0.71 -11.90
CA VAL A 230 5.47 1.87 -12.68
C VAL A 230 5.96 2.95 -11.72
N MET A 231 7.02 3.65 -12.09
CA MET A 231 7.56 4.75 -11.29
C MET A 231 6.47 5.80 -11.03
N GLY A 232 6.35 6.25 -9.78
CA GLY A 232 5.33 7.22 -9.36
C GLY A 232 3.90 6.66 -9.22
N LYS A 233 3.65 5.38 -9.57
CA LYS A 233 2.47 4.67 -9.08
C LYS A 233 2.67 4.33 -7.61
N THR A 234 1.54 4.26 -6.90
CA THR A 234 1.52 4.05 -5.47
C THR A 234 0.41 3.09 -5.13
N ILE A 235 0.64 2.30 -4.08
CA ILE A 235 -0.29 1.30 -3.60
C ILE A 235 -0.50 1.50 -2.10
N CYS A 236 -1.69 1.17 -1.59
CA CYS A 236 -1.98 1.31 -0.17
C CYS A 236 -1.01 0.47 0.67
N ALA A 237 -0.34 1.12 1.63
CA ALA A 237 0.65 0.51 2.50
C ALA A 237 0.07 -0.66 3.31
N PRO A 238 0.90 -1.63 3.73
CA PRO A 238 0.56 -2.48 4.87
C PRO A 238 0.12 -1.62 6.06
N TYR A 239 -0.92 -2.04 6.77
CA TYR A 239 -1.48 -1.37 7.94
C TYR A 239 -2.10 0.02 7.70
N SER A 240 -2.16 0.52 6.47
CA SER A 240 -2.92 1.73 6.15
C SER A 240 -4.43 1.44 6.18
N ILE A 241 -5.20 2.39 6.73
CA ILE A 241 -6.66 2.35 6.76
C ILE A 241 -7.21 2.64 5.36
N ARG A 242 -8.40 2.11 5.06
CA ARG A 242 -9.18 2.43 3.86
C ARG A 242 -10.45 3.24 4.21
N PRO A 243 -10.89 4.14 3.32
CA PRO A 243 -12.03 5.03 3.53
C PRO A 243 -13.36 4.30 3.24
N ARG A 244 -13.61 3.22 3.96
CA ARG A 244 -14.82 2.38 3.87
C ARG A 244 -15.50 2.28 5.23
N PRO A 245 -16.79 1.90 5.30
CA PRO A 245 -17.46 1.59 6.56
C PRO A 245 -16.60 0.68 7.44
N ASP A 246 -16.61 0.93 8.75
CA ASP A 246 -15.81 0.23 9.77
C ASP A 246 -14.28 0.44 9.70
N ALA A 247 -13.78 1.31 8.82
CA ALA A 247 -12.35 1.63 8.71
C ALA A 247 -11.46 0.37 8.56
N PRO A 248 -11.65 -0.43 7.49
CA PRO A 248 -10.86 -1.63 7.25
C PRO A 248 -9.40 -1.28 6.96
N VAL A 249 -8.53 -2.23 7.22
CA VAL A 249 -7.08 -2.07 7.16
C VAL A 249 -6.50 -3.00 6.09
N SER A 250 -5.59 -2.47 5.29
CA SER A 250 -4.74 -3.24 4.37
C SER A 250 -3.83 -4.17 5.17
N THR A 251 -4.21 -5.45 5.30
CA THR A 251 -3.70 -6.33 6.37
C THR A 251 -2.86 -7.48 5.82
N PRO A 252 -1.59 -7.59 6.21
CA PRO A 252 -0.73 -8.75 5.94
C PRO A 252 -1.29 -10.08 6.43
N LEU A 253 -1.11 -11.12 5.62
CA LEU A 253 -1.64 -12.46 5.83
C LEU A 253 -0.54 -13.52 5.78
N GLU A 254 -0.73 -14.61 6.51
CA GLU A 254 -0.03 -15.86 6.21
C GLU A 254 -0.70 -16.54 5.01
N TRP A 255 0.08 -17.19 4.14
CA TRP A 255 -0.49 -17.90 2.99
C TRP A 255 -1.56 -18.95 3.36
N LYS A 256 -1.43 -19.58 4.53
CA LYS A 256 -2.41 -20.57 5.02
C LYS A 256 -3.79 -19.97 5.32
N GLU A 257 -3.86 -18.65 5.54
CA GLU A 257 -5.10 -17.93 5.83
C GLU A 257 -5.83 -17.47 4.57
N VAL A 258 -5.13 -17.37 3.43
CA VAL A 258 -5.67 -16.76 2.20
C VAL A 258 -6.91 -17.50 1.68
N LYS A 259 -6.97 -18.83 1.84
CA LYS A 259 -8.12 -19.63 1.40
C LYS A 259 -9.44 -19.28 2.12
N ASP A 260 -9.37 -18.78 3.35
CA ASP A 260 -10.52 -18.50 4.21
C ASP A 260 -10.65 -16.99 4.52
N VAL A 261 -9.88 -16.14 3.83
CA VAL A 261 -9.84 -14.71 4.12
C VAL A 261 -11.14 -14.03 3.70
N GLN A 262 -11.55 -13.02 4.47
CA GLN A 262 -12.62 -12.10 4.11
C GLN A 262 -12.05 -10.66 4.11
N PRO A 263 -12.39 -9.84 3.11
CA PRO A 263 -11.74 -8.55 2.86
C PRO A 263 -11.90 -7.52 3.99
N ASP A 264 -13.00 -7.57 4.74
CA ASP A 264 -13.43 -6.60 5.74
C ASP A 264 -13.15 -7.03 7.20
N ARG A 265 -12.56 -8.21 7.41
CA ARG A 265 -12.35 -8.79 8.75
C ARG A 265 -11.40 -7.99 9.64
N SER A 266 -10.45 -7.26 9.04
CA SER A 266 -9.44 -6.49 9.76
C SER A 266 -9.76 -5.01 9.68
N THR A 267 -10.11 -4.42 10.81
CA THR A 267 -10.45 -3.01 10.98
C THR A 267 -9.51 -2.36 12.00
N ILE A 268 -9.58 -1.04 12.16
CA ILE A 268 -8.79 -0.34 13.19
C ILE A 268 -9.02 -0.88 14.60
N LYS A 269 -10.18 -1.51 14.88
CA LYS A 269 -10.47 -2.15 16.16
C LYS A 269 -9.85 -3.54 16.29
N THR A 270 -9.90 -4.35 15.24
CA THR A 270 -9.54 -5.79 15.33
C THR A 270 -8.08 -6.06 15.00
N ILE A 271 -7.40 -5.16 14.27
CA ILE A 271 -6.03 -5.40 13.81
C ILE A 271 -4.99 -5.37 14.94
N LEU A 272 -5.23 -4.62 16.02
CA LEU A 272 -4.26 -4.49 17.11
C LEU A 272 -4.03 -5.82 17.85
N GLU A 273 -5.10 -6.57 18.11
CA GLU A 273 -5.00 -7.91 18.70
C GLU A 273 -4.20 -8.86 17.79
N ARG A 274 -4.44 -8.79 16.48
CA ARG A 274 -3.67 -9.58 15.50
C ARG A 274 -2.18 -9.23 15.53
N LEU A 275 -1.84 -7.94 15.57
CA LEU A 275 -0.46 -7.49 15.65
C LEU A 275 0.23 -7.92 16.95
N GLN A 276 -0.47 -7.88 18.09
CA GLN A 276 0.06 -8.38 19.35
C GLN A 276 0.33 -9.89 19.32
N ASN A 277 -0.56 -10.66 18.69
CA ASN A 277 -0.45 -12.11 18.65
C ASN A 277 0.53 -12.64 17.59
N LYS A 278 0.65 -11.96 16.44
CA LYS A 278 1.41 -12.45 15.28
C LYS A 278 2.62 -11.60 14.91
N GLY A 279 2.74 -10.39 15.45
CA GLY A 279 3.73 -9.42 15.00
C GLY A 279 3.48 -8.94 13.57
N ASP A 280 4.55 -8.45 12.93
CA ASP A 280 4.52 -8.03 11.53
C ASP A 280 4.71 -9.22 10.58
N LEU A 281 3.61 -9.75 10.05
CA LEU A 281 3.64 -10.83 9.05
C LEU A 281 4.24 -10.41 7.70
N PHE A 282 4.42 -9.10 7.48
CA PHE A 282 4.99 -8.56 6.26
C PHE A 282 6.47 -8.18 6.42
N ALA A 283 7.07 -8.35 7.61
CA ALA A 283 8.46 -7.98 7.86
C ALA A 283 9.43 -8.59 6.84
N ALA A 284 9.19 -9.84 6.44
CA ALA A 284 10.00 -10.53 5.44
C ALA A 284 10.04 -9.81 4.07
N VAL A 285 9.04 -8.99 3.73
CA VAL A 285 9.05 -8.19 2.49
C VAL A 285 10.19 -7.16 2.47
N LEU A 286 10.68 -6.74 3.63
CA LEU A 286 11.74 -5.74 3.75
C LEU A 286 13.13 -6.33 3.47
N ASP A 287 13.32 -7.62 3.79
CA ASP A 287 14.62 -8.26 3.91
C ASP A 287 14.82 -9.50 3.00
N ASP A 288 13.76 -10.22 2.62
CA ASP A 288 13.81 -11.42 1.76
C ASP A 288 13.98 -11.06 0.27
N ARG A 289 15.02 -10.27 -0.03
CA ARG A 289 15.29 -9.76 -1.38
C ARG A 289 15.80 -10.89 -2.27
N GLN A 290 15.10 -11.09 -3.38
CA GLN A 290 15.39 -12.18 -4.31
C GLN A 290 16.02 -11.68 -5.60
N SER A 291 17.00 -12.44 -6.10
CA SER A 291 17.56 -12.20 -7.42
C SER A 291 16.65 -12.76 -8.51
N LEU A 292 16.46 -11.98 -9.57
CA LEU A 292 15.75 -12.38 -10.78
C LEU A 292 16.68 -12.63 -11.96
N ASP A 293 18.01 -12.72 -11.76
CA ASP A 293 18.98 -12.86 -12.86
C ASP A 293 18.76 -14.09 -13.74
N ARG A 294 18.18 -15.16 -13.17
CA ARG A 294 17.79 -16.36 -13.93
C ARG A 294 16.71 -16.08 -14.99
N TRP A 295 15.87 -15.08 -14.74
CA TRP A 295 14.67 -14.78 -15.53
C TRP A 295 14.81 -13.49 -16.33
N ILE A 296 15.70 -12.60 -15.88
CA ILE A 296 15.89 -11.26 -16.42
C ILE A 296 17.34 -11.11 -16.88
N LYS A 297 17.52 -10.85 -18.18
CA LYS A 297 18.82 -10.39 -18.68
C LYS A 297 19.01 -8.93 -18.28
N VAL A 298 19.77 -8.68 -17.22
CA VAL A 298 20.24 -7.32 -16.91
C VAL A 298 21.34 -6.97 -17.90
N LYS A 299 21.09 -6.03 -18.82
CA LYS A 299 22.21 -5.34 -19.46
C LYS A 299 22.83 -4.46 -18.38
N SER A 300 24.10 -4.72 -18.03
CA SER A 300 24.86 -3.85 -17.14
C SER A 300 24.69 -2.38 -17.60
N PRO A 301 24.32 -1.43 -16.72
CA PRO A 301 24.28 -0.02 -17.07
C PRO A 301 25.67 0.60 -17.30
N LEU A 302 26.75 -0.20 -17.32
CA LEU A 302 28.11 0.25 -17.52
C LEU A 302 28.75 -0.51 -18.69
N LEU A 303 28.62 0.10 -19.87
CA LEU A 303 29.66 0.33 -20.87
C LEU A 303 29.39 1.68 -21.53
#